data_AF-A0A066WP07-F1
#
_entry.id   AF-A0A066WP07-F1
#
_cell.length_a   1.000
_cell.length_b   1.000
_cell.length_c   1.000
_cell.angle_alpha   90.00
_cell.angle_beta   90.00
_cell.angle_gamma   90.00
#
_symmetry.space_group_name_H-M   'P 1'
#
loop_
_entity.id
_entity.type
_entity.pdbx_description
1 polymer ?
#
loop_
_entity_poly.entity_id
_entity_poly.type
_entity_poly.pdbx_seq_one_letter_code
_entity_poly.pdbx_strand_id
1 'polypeptide(L)'
;MKEFKLNTIPKIESGFKTPEDAYFEKFSANLLEQLPKNEPKTVSLFQKRKTIIMMVAAVFVLALAIPSLLNNASRSNEIDTTTLENYISYQSNVNQYDLINELDEEDISNINITSNIALEDTTIEDILVTNNNLEYYITE
;
A
#
# COMPACT_ATOMS: atom_id res chain seq x y z
N MET A 1 -30.92 -91.32 58.74
CA MET A 1 -31.20 -90.12 57.92
C MET A 1 -31.30 -90.55 56.46
N LYS A 2 -32.24 -90.03 55.66
CA LYS A 2 -32.40 -90.40 54.24
C LYS A 2 -31.37 -89.65 53.37
N GLU A 3 -30.85 -90.30 52.33
CA GLU A 3 -29.89 -89.70 51.38
C GLU A 3 -30.50 -88.52 50.63
N PHE A 4 -29.85 -87.35 50.72
CA PHE A 4 -30.23 -86.15 49.98
C PHE A 4 -29.56 -86.17 48.59
N LYS A 5 -30.35 -86.47 47.54
CA LYS A 5 -29.86 -86.49 46.15
C LYS A 5 -30.26 -85.20 45.42
N LEU A 6 -29.30 -84.29 45.29
CA LEU A 6 -29.40 -82.94 44.67
C LEU A 6 -30.00 -82.93 43.26
N ASN A 7 -29.92 -84.03 42.52
CA ASN A 7 -30.26 -84.10 41.10
C ASN A 7 -31.75 -84.37 40.84
N THR A 8 -32.53 -84.61 41.90
CA THR A 8 -33.92 -85.12 41.80
C THR A 8 -34.96 -84.08 42.22
N ILE A 9 -34.52 -82.92 42.70
CA ILE A 9 -35.38 -81.83 43.17
C ILE A 9 -35.41 -80.77 42.05
N PRO A 10 -36.58 -80.23 41.67
CA PRO A 10 -36.63 -79.14 40.69
C PRO A 10 -35.77 -77.97 41.18
N LYS A 11 -34.77 -77.62 40.38
CA LYS A 11 -33.84 -76.53 40.67
C LYS A 11 -34.65 -75.25 40.75
N ILE A 12 -34.58 -74.54 41.89
CA ILE A 12 -35.22 -73.23 42.02
C ILE A 12 -34.77 -72.33 40.86
N GLU A 13 -35.72 -71.72 40.16
CA GLU A 13 -35.40 -70.78 39.10
C GLU A 13 -34.73 -69.54 39.71
N SER A 14 -33.64 -69.08 39.09
CA SER A 14 -32.93 -67.89 39.54
C SER A 14 -33.86 -66.68 39.47
N GLY A 15 -34.06 -65.98 40.60
CA GLY A 15 -34.79 -64.71 40.64
C GLY A 15 -34.08 -63.57 39.89
N PHE A 16 -32.82 -63.78 39.51
CA PHE A 16 -32.06 -62.88 38.65
C PHE A 16 -32.18 -63.37 37.21
N LYS A 17 -32.85 -62.57 36.38
CA LYS A 17 -32.90 -62.72 34.92
C LYS A 17 -31.90 -61.73 34.32
N THR A 18 -31.13 -62.19 33.33
CA THR A 18 -30.28 -61.30 32.55
C THR A 18 -31.16 -60.31 31.77
N PRO A 19 -30.77 -59.03 31.69
CA PRO A 19 -31.49 -58.05 30.88
C PRO A 19 -31.67 -58.53 29.43
N GLU A 20 -32.88 -58.38 28.89
CA GLU A 20 -33.23 -58.84 27.53
C GLU A 20 -32.57 -58.01 26.42
N ASP A 21 -32.06 -56.82 26.75
CA ASP A 21 -31.53 -55.81 25.84
C ASP A 21 -30.08 -56.03 25.40
N ALA A 22 -29.54 -57.23 25.64
CA ALA A 22 -28.14 -57.59 25.40
C ALA A 22 -27.16 -56.60 26.06
N TYR A 23 -27.52 -56.08 27.24
CA TYR A 23 -26.74 -55.11 28.01
C TYR A 23 -25.25 -55.50 28.11
N PHE A 24 -24.95 -56.75 28.42
CA PHE A 24 -23.59 -57.25 28.58
C PHE A 24 -22.80 -57.31 27.26
N GLU A 25 -23.48 -57.54 26.13
CA GLU A 25 -22.85 -57.53 24.80
C GLU A 25 -22.47 -56.12 24.38
N LYS A 26 -23.35 -55.14 24.66
CA LYS A 26 -23.14 -53.72 24.30
C LYS A 26 -22.24 -52.98 25.28
N PHE A 27 -22.01 -53.53 26.47
CA PHE A 27 -21.21 -52.90 27.52
C PHE A 27 -19.79 -52.57 27.03
N SER A 28 -19.13 -53.49 26.34
CA SER A 28 -17.76 -53.28 25.84
C SER A 28 -17.69 -52.16 24.81
N ALA A 29 -18.65 -52.11 23.87
CA ALA A 29 -18.74 -51.09 22.84
C ALA A 29 -19.03 -49.70 23.45
N ASN A 30 -19.98 -49.63 24.38
CA ASN A 30 -20.33 -48.39 25.08
C ASN A 30 -19.16 -47.85 25.92
N LEU A 31 -18.40 -48.74 26.58
CA LEU A 31 -17.22 -48.36 27.34
C LEU A 31 -16.14 -47.78 26.43
N LEU A 32 -15.89 -48.42 25.29
CA LEU A 32 -14.90 -47.93 24.31
C LEU A 32 -15.29 -46.59 23.69
N GLU A 33 -16.59 -46.36 23.46
CA GLU A 33 -17.09 -45.10 22.91
C GLU A 33 -17.04 -43.95 23.93
N GLN A 34 -17.15 -44.25 25.22
CA GLN A 34 -17.01 -43.29 26.32
C GLN A 34 -15.56 -42.94 26.65
N LEU A 35 -14.56 -43.68 26.13
CA LEU A 35 -13.17 -43.32 26.31
C LEU A 35 -12.85 -42.04 25.52
N PRO A 36 -12.12 -41.09 26.11
CA PRO A 36 -11.71 -39.89 25.40
C PRO A 36 -10.85 -40.28 24.19
N LYS A 37 -11.36 -39.99 22.99
CA LYS A 37 -10.61 -40.19 21.74
C LYS A 37 -9.32 -39.39 21.82
N ASN A 38 -8.19 -40.08 21.71
CA ASN A 38 -6.87 -39.48 21.78
C ASN A 38 -6.56 -38.82 20.43
N GLU A 39 -7.24 -37.72 20.14
CA GLU A 39 -7.03 -36.94 18.92
C GLU A 39 -5.76 -36.10 19.09
N PRO A 40 -4.81 -36.14 18.12
CA PRO A 40 -3.61 -35.32 18.21
C PRO A 40 -4.01 -33.85 18.22
N LYS A 41 -3.48 -33.09 19.19
CA LYS A 41 -3.78 -31.66 19.33
C LYS A 41 -3.30 -30.89 18.10
N THR A 42 -4.19 -30.69 17.12
CA THR A 42 -3.89 -29.88 15.94
C THR A 42 -3.95 -28.41 16.34
N VAL A 43 -2.84 -27.70 16.17
CA VAL A 43 -2.80 -26.25 16.33
C VAL A 43 -2.80 -25.61 14.96
N SER A 44 -3.75 -24.71 14.71
CA SER A 44 -3.77 -23.96 13.45
C SER A 44 -2.52 -23.07 13.35
N LEU A 45 -1.64 -23.37 12.40
CA LEU A 45 -0.38 -22.65 12.17
C LEU A 45 -0.66 -21.17 11.80
N PHE A 46 -1.71 -20.93 11.04
CA PHE A 46 -2.15 -19.59 10.64
C PHE A 46 -2.67 -18.78 11.83
N GLN A 47 -3.40 -19.38 12.76
CA GLN A 47 -3.85 -18.68 13.96
C GLN A 47 -2.68 -18.25 14.85
N LYS A 48 -1.65 -19.09 14.98
CA LYS A 48 -0.46 -18.77 15.78
C LYS A 48 0.43 -17.69 15.16
N ARG A 49 0.46 -17.60 13.82
CA ARG A 49 1.33 -16.65 13.09
C ARG A 49 0.58 -15.45 12.54
N LYS A 50 -0.72 -15.30 12.84
CA LYS A 50 -1.57 -14.21 12.32
C LYS A 50 -0.93 -12.84 12.54
N THR A 51 -0.39 -12.56 13.73
CA THR A 51 0.24 -11.27 14.04
C THR A 51 1.48 -11.01 13.18
N ILE A 52 2.33 -12.01 12.97
CA ILE A 52 3.53 -11.88 12.12
C ILE A 52 3.12 -11.68 10.65
N ILE A 53 2.15 -12.45 10.17
CA ILE A 53 1.63 -12.32 8.80
C ILE A 53 1.02 -10.93 8.58
N MET A 54 0.25 -10.43 9.55
CA MET A 54 -0.34 -9.08 9.51
C MET A 54 0.74 -7.99 9.55
N MET A 55 1.80 -8.18 10.35
CA MET A 55 2.93 -7.25 10.39
C MET A 55 3.66 -7.19 9.05
N VAL A 56 3.95 -8.34 8.45
CA VAL A 56 4.57 -8.42 7.11
C VAL A 56 3.66 -7.78 6.06
N ALA A 57 2.35 -8.04 6.10
CA ALA A 57 1.40 -7.41 5.19
C ALA A 57 1.35 -5.88 5.34
N ALA A 58 1.35 -5.36 6.57
CA ALA A 58 1.35 -3.93 6.83
C ALA A 58 2.64 -3.26 6.31
N VAL A 59 3.81 -3.87 6.57
CA VAL A 59 5.09 -3.38 6.04
C VAL A 59 5.10 -3.39 4.52
N PHE A 60 4.55 -4.43 3.88
CA PHE A 60 4.45 -4.52 2.43
C PHE A 60 3.58 -3.42 1.82
N VAL A 61 2.41 -3.14 2.43
CA VAL A 61 1.53 -2.04 2.00
C VAL A 61 2.24 -0.70 2.13
N LEU A 62 2.92 -0.45 3.26
CA LEU A 62 3.69 0.78 3.46
C LEU A 62 4.85 0.91 2.46
N ALA A 63 5.59 -0.18 2.22
CA ALA A 63 6.69 -0.18 1.26
C ALA A 63 6.24 0.15 -0.17
N LEU A 64 5.01 -0.21 -0.55
CA LEU A 64 4.42 0.16 -1.83
C LEU A 64 3.86 1.60 -1.84
N ALA A 65 3.24 2.03 -0.73
CA ALA A 65 2.57 3.33 -0.66
C ALA A 65 3.56 4.50 -0.52
N ILE A 66 4.61 4.34 0.29
CA ILE A 66 5.56 5.42 0.63
C ILE A 66 6.24 6.01 -0.62
N PRO A 67 6.80 5.21 -1.56
CA PRO A 67 7.44 5.76 -2.76
C PRO A 67 6.47 6.54 -3.65
N SER A 68 5.22 6.09 -3.77
CA SER A 68 4.21 6.79 -4.59
C SER A 68 3.84 8.15 -4.00
N LEU A 69 3.73 8.25 -2.68
CA LEU A 69 3.41 9.51 -2.01
C LEU A 69 4.59 10.50 -2.10
N LEU A 70 5.82 10.02 -1.93
CA LEU A 70 7.03 10.83 -2.07
C LEU A 70 7.23 11.29 -3.52
N ASN A 71 7.05 10.40 -4.52
CA ASN A 71 7.15 10.79 -5.94
C ASN A 71 6.13 11.86 -6.33
N ASN A 72 4.91 11.80 -5.78
CA ASN A 72 3.90 12.81 -6.07
C ASN A 72 4.17 14.14 -5.37
N ALA A 73 4.78 14.12 -4.18
CA ALA A 73 5.19 15.34 -3.47
C ALA A 73 6.42 16.00 -4.10
N SER A 74 7.30 15.22 -4.72
CA SER A 74 8.53 15.71 -5.40
C SER A 74 8.33 16.08 -6.87
N ARG A 75 7.13 15.87 -7.44
CA ARG A 75 6.78 16.50 -8.72
C ARG A 75 6.57 17.98 -8.44
N SER A 76 7.62 18.79 -8.62
CA SER A 76 7.40 20.22 -8.80
C SER A 76 6.43 20.38 -9.97
N ASN A 77 5.42 21.24 -9.80
CA ASN A 77 4.53 21.63 -10.89
C ASN A 77 5.27 22.56 -11.87
N GLU A 78 6.54 22.27 -12.13
CA GLU A 78 7.31 23.00 -13.13
C GLU A 78 6.65 22.73 -14.47
N ILE A 79 6.15 23.82 -15.05
CA ILE A 79 5.52 23.80 -16.35
C ILE A 79 6.61 23.42 -17.34
N ASP A 80 6.35 22.39 -18.14
CA ASP A 80 7.26 21.97 -19.19
C ASP A 80 7.55 23.15 -20.14
N THR A 81 8.80 23.29 -20.57
CA THR A 81 9.27 24.45 -21.35
C THR A 81 8.48 24.60 -22.65
N THR A 82 8.13 23.49 -23.30
CA THR A 82 7.34 23.50 -24.54
C THR A 82 5.91 23.97 -24.28
N THR A 83 5.35 23.67 -23.10
CA THR A 83 4.01 24.13 -22.73
C THR A 83 4.02 25.62 -22.40
N LEU A 84 5.06 26.09 -21.71
CA LEU A 84 5.23 27.51 -21.39
C LEU A 84 5.45 28.36 -22.66
N GLU A 85 6.31 27.90 -23.58
CA GLU A 85 6.56 28.57 -24.85
C GLU A 85 5.30 28.68 -25.70
N ASN A 86 4.53 27.59 -25.78
CA ASN A 86 3.23 27.61 -26.46
C ASN A 86 2.28 28.59 -25.79
N TYR A 87 2.21 28.62 -24.45
CA TYR A 87 1.37 29.58 -23.73
C TYR A 87 1.76 31.02 -24.07
N ILE A 88 3.04 31.39 -23.96
CA ILE A 88 3.52 32.75 -24.27
C ILE A 88 3.27 33.10 -25.74
N SER A 89 3.45 32.15 -26.67
CA SER A 89 3.31 32.39 -28.10
C SER A 89 1.87 32.57 -28.56
N TYR A 90 0.92 31.81 -27.99
CA TYR A 90 -0.50 31.88 -28.36
C TYR A 90 -1.30 32.89 -27.55
N GLN A 91 -0.79 33.29 -26.39
CA GLN A 91 -1.49 34.19 -25.51
C GLN A 91 -1.22 35.66 -25.90
N SER A 92 -2.24 36.33 -26.43
CA SER A 92 -2.12 37.71 -26.94
C SER A 92 -2.14 38.82 -25.89
N ASN A 93 -2.22 38.49 -24.60
CA ASN A 93 -2.31 39.48 -23.52
C ASN A 93 -0.97 39.79 -22.86
N VAL A 94 0.12 39.11 -23.26
CA VAL A 94 1.48 39.37 -22.78
C VAL A 94 2.23 40.08 -23.91
N ASN A 95 2.71 41.30 -23.64
CA ASN A 95 3.56 42.03 -24.57
C ASN A 95 5.04 41.85 -24.20
N GLN A 96 5.93 42.10 -25.16
CA GLN A 96 7.38 42.07 -24.96
C GLN A 96 7.83 42.98 -23.80
N TYR A 97 7.20 44.15 -23.66
CA TYR A 97 7.51 45.07 -22.55
C TYR A 97 7.10 44.51 -21.18
N ASP A 98 6.02 43.74 -21.11
CA ASP A 98 5.57 43.12 -19.85
C ASP A 98 6.58 42.05 -19.40
N LEU A 99 7.15 41.31 -20.35
CA LEU A 99 8.19 40.33 -20.08
C LEU A 99 9.49 41.00 -19.63
N ILE A 100 9.91 42.08 -20.29
CA ILE A 100 11.13 42.82 -19.95
C ILE A 100 11.05 43.43 -18.55
N ASN A 101 9.88 43.95 -18.16
CA ASN A 101 9.68 44.56 -16.84
C ASN A 101 9.75 43.56 -15.68
N GLU A 102 9.50 42.28 -15.95
CA GLU A 102 9.58 41.20 -14.95
C GLU A 102 11.00 40.63 -14.83
N LEU A 103 11.92 40.93 -15.76
CA LEU A 103 13.31 40.52 -15.69
C LEU A 103 14.09 41.46 -14.76
N ASP A 104 14.81 40.88 -13.79
CA ASP A 104 15.71 41.64 -12.94
C ASP A 104 17.15 41.69 -13.52
N GLU A 105 18.02 42.46 -12.86
CA GLU A 105 19.43 42.62 -13.30
C GLU A 105 20.19 41.29 -13.29
N GLU A 106 19.85 40.36 -12.39
CA GLU A 106 20.48 39.05 -12.29
C GLU A 106 20.07 38.15 -13.46
N ASP A 107 18.78 38.14 -13.80
CA ASP A 107 18.23 37.43 -14.95
C ASP A 107 18.85 37.89 -16.28
N ILE A 108 18.97 39.21 -16.47
CA ILE A 108 19.57 39.79 -17.68
C ILE A 108 21.06 39.41 -17.80
N SER A 109 21.80 39.44 -16.69
CA SER A 109 23.19 39.00 -16.65
C SER A 109 23.33 37.52 -17.02
N ASN A 110 22.43 36.68 -16.50
CA ASN A 110 22.41 35.25 -16.79
C ASN A 110 22.07 34.94 -18.26
N ILE A 111 21.18 35.71 -18.90
CA ILE A 111 20.87 35.58 -20.33
C ILE A 111 22.12 35.85 -21.19
N ASN A 112 22.87 36.90 -20.87
CA ASN A 112 24.12 37.23 -21.58
C ASN A 112 25.18 36.13 -21.46
N ILE A 113 25.27 35.48 -20.29
CA ILE A 113 26.22 34.40 -20.03
C ILE A 113 25.80 33.10 -20.73
N THR A 114 24.51 32.79 -20.75
CA THR A 114 24.00 31.49 -21.24
C THR A 114 23.75 31.45 -22.74
N SER A 115 23.37 32.57 -23.36
CA SER A 115 22.93 32.57 -24.76
C SER A 115 24.02 32.92 -25.77
N ASN A 116 25.24 33.24 -25.32
CA ASN A 116 26.36 33.69 -26.18
C ASN A 116 25.90 34.66 -27.28
N ILE A 117 24.94 35.53 -26.94
CA ILE A 117 24.48 36.60 -27.81
C ILE A 117 25.62 37.60 -27.76
N ALA A 118 26.54 37.49 -28.73
CA ALA A 118 27.56 38.49 -28.93
C ALA A 118 26.85 39.75 -29.45
N LEU A 119 26.40 40.60 -28.51
CA LEU A 119 25.93 41.93 -28.82
C LEU A 119 27.16 42.71 -29.29
N GLU A 120 27.33 42.84 -30.60
CA GLU A 120 28.42 43.61 -31.16
C GLU A 120 28.16 45.10 -30.88
N ASP A 121 29.14 45.81 -30.34
CA ASP A 121 29.01 47.23 -29.97
C ASP A 121 28.47 48.08 -31.14
N THR A 122 28.79 47.71 -32.38
CA THR A 122 28.31 48.35 -33.61
C THR A 122 26.80 48.23 -33.79
N THR A 123 26.21 47.10 -33.41
CA THR A 123 24.76 46.86 -33.49
C THR A 123 24.02 47.61 -32.39
N ILE A 124 24.62 47.72 -31.20
CA ILE A 124 24.08 48.53 -30.11
C ILE A 124 24.10 50.01 -30.52
N GLU A 125 25.24 50.50 -31.03
CA GLU A 125 25.39 51.88 -31.49
C GLU A 125 24.37 52.22 -32.59
N ASP A 126 24.19 51.35 -33.59
CA ASP A 126 23.23 51.55 -34.67
C ASP A 126 21.77 51.60 -34.15
N ILE A 127 21.40 50.71 -33.22
CA ILE A 127 20.07 50.72 -32.60
C ILE A 127 19.86 51.99 -31.77
N LEU A 128 20.86 52.43 -30.99
CA LEU A 128 20.79 53.63 -30.16
C LEU A 128 20.71 54.91 -31.01
N VAL A 129 21.44 54.97 -32.12
CA VAL A 129 21.42 56.11 -33.06
C VAL A 129 20.12 56.15 -33.87
N THR A 130 19.59 54.97 -34.24
CA THR A 130 18.34 54.86 -35.01
C THR A 130 17.10 55.12 -34.14
N ASN A 131 17.16 54.82 -32.83
CA ASN A 131 16.06 55.12 -31.92
C ASN A 131 16.05 56.60 -31.49
N ASN A 132 15.28 57.40 -32.22
CA ASN A 132 15.10 58.84 -31.95
C ASN A 132 14.51 59.16 -30.56
N ASN A 133 13.97 58.17 -29.86
CA ASN A 133 13.36 58.31 -28.54
C ASN A 133 14.35 58.10 -27.39
N LEU A 134 15.64 57.87 -27.66
CA LEU A 134 16.62 57.60 -26.60
C LEU A 134 16.71 58.73 -25.56
N GLU A 135 16.63 59.97 -26.03
CA GLU A 135 16.65 61.15 -25.14
C GLU A 135 15.44 61.18 -24.19
N TYR A 136 14.30 60.62 -24.59
CA TYR A 136 13.12 60.49 -23.74
C TYR A 136 13.36 59.46 -22.61
N TYR A 137 14.04 58.34 -22.90
CA TYR A 137 14.31 57.29 -21.91
C TYR A 137 15.44 57.62 -20.91
N ILE A 138 16.31 58.59 -21.24
CA ILE A 138 17.41 59.01 -20.35
C ILE A 138 16.99 60.16 -19.41
N THR A 139 15.93 60.89 -19.76
CA THR A 139 15.49 62.08 -19.02
C THR A 139 14.28 61.87 -18.11
N GLU A 140 13.65 60.69 -18.15
CA GLU A 140 12.65 60.22 -17.18
C GLU A 140 13.31 59.36 -16.08
#